data_AF-A0A7L1A583-F1
#
_entry.id   AF-A0A7L1A583-F1
#
_cell.length_a   1.000
_cell.length_b   1.000
_cell.length_c   1.000
_cell.angle_alpha   90.00
_cell.angle_beta   90.00
_cell.angle_gamma   90.00
#
_symmetry.space_group_name_H-M   'P 1'
#
loop_
_entity.id
_entity.type
_entity.pdbx_description
1 polymer ?
#
loop_
_entity_poly.entity_id
_entity_poly.type
_entity_poly.pdbx_seq_one_letter_code
_entity_poly.pdbx_strand_id
1 'polypeptide(L)'
;MNSLLALSVLFAWRLSPAHGSLLQLHNMITEATGKNALLHYAFYGCYCGLGGKGQPKDASDRCCQLHDTCYLGLLSYNCDAKKQSYHYKGHHGSPSCRKDSWCAQLSCECDRSLALCLKRTIRSYRKRYQFYPNYLCK
;
A
#
# COMPACT_ATOMS: atom_id res chain seq x y z
N MET A 1 19.90 -53.48 7.90
CA MET A 1 20.74 -52.57 7.09
C MET A 1 19.86 -51.44 6.59
N ASN A 2 20.04 -50.26 7.17
CA ASN A 2 19.21 -49.08 6.96
C ASN A 2 19.35 -48.55 5.54
N SER A 3 18.24 -48.47 4.79
CA SER A 3 18.13 -47.62 3.59
C SER A 3 17.02 -46.61 3.82
N LEU A 4 17.27 -45.66 4.73
CA LEU A 4 16.40 -44.51 5.02
C LEU A 4 17.16 -43.19 4.87
N LEU A 5 18.11 -43.12 3.94
CA LEU A 5 18.89 -41.91 3.68
C LEU A 5 19.08 -41.70 2.18
N ALA A 6 18.00 -41.37 1.49
CA ALA A 6 18.08 -40.68 0.20
C ALA A 6 16.78 -39.91 -0.03
N LEU A 7 16.94 -38.61 -0.35
CA LEU A 7 15.90 -37.61 -0.65
C LEU A 7 15.41 -36.78 0.53
N SER A 8 16.39 -36.23 1.25
CA SER A 8 16.33 -34.88 1.75
C SER A 8 16.00 -33.87 0.63
N VAL A 9 15.16 -32.89 0.96
CA VAL A 9 14.91 -31.63 0.23
C VAL A 9 14.18 -31.76 -1.11
N LEU A 10 12.89 -32.10 -1.05
CA LEU A 10 11.94 -31.69 -2.10
C LEU A 10 11.05 -30.56 -1.57
N PHE A 11 11.32 -29.36 -2.10
CA PHE A 11 10.43 -28.20 -2.15
C PHE A 11 10.18 -27.40 -0.86
N ALA A 12 11.25 -26.86 -0.28
CA ALA A 12 11.20 -25.54 0.34
C ALA A 12 11.24 -24.43 -0.74
N TRP A 13 10.24 -24.42 -1.63
CA TRP A 13 9.94 -23.39 -2.65
C TRP A 13 8.45 -23.59 -2.96
N ARG A 14 7.48 -22.69 -2.84
CA ARG A 14 7.42 -21.25 -2.72
C ARG A 14 6.23 -20.95 -1.78
N LEU A 15 6.46 -20.89 -0.47
CA LEU A 15 5.69 -19.89 0.27
C LEU A 15 6.36 -18.57 -0.08
N SER A 16 6.10 -18.06 -1.29
CA SER A 16 6.14 -16.62 -1.48
C SER A 16 5.30 -16.11 -0.33
N PRO A 17 5.84 -15.36 0.64
CA PRO A 17 4.96 -14.69 1.57
C PRO A 17 3.99 -13.97 0.65
N ALA A 18 2.69 -14.28 0.77
CA ALA A 18 1.68 -13.42 0.21
C ALA A 18 1.94 -12.11 0.95
N HIS A 19 2.81 -11.28 0.38
CA HIS A 19 3.09 -9.95 0.87
C HIS A 19 1.75 -9.28 0.67
N GLY A 20 0.91 -9.28 1.71
CA GLY A 20 -0.44 -8.78 1.60
C GLY A 20 -0.40 -7.35 1.07
N SER A 21 -1.46 -6.92 0.39
CA SER A 21 -1.50 -5.61 -0.28
C SER A 21 -0.96 -4.47 0.57
N LEU A 22 -1.23 -4.45 1.89
CA LEU A 22 -0.79 -3.39 2.80
C LEU A 22 0.72 -3.38 3.02
N LEU A 23 1.36 -4.55 3.02
CA LEU A 23 2.82 -4.64 3.06
C LEU A 23 3.43 -4.16 1.73
N GLN A 24 2.79 -4.49 0.61
CA GLN A 24 3.22 -4.02 -0.71
C GLN A 24 3.04 -2.50 -0.84
N LEU A 25 1.92 -1.96 -0.37
CA LEU A 25 1.66 -0.53 -0.25
C LEU A 25 2.71 0.16 0.64
N HIS A 26 3.01 -0.41 1.81
CA HIS A 26 4.04 0.11 2.71
C HIS A 26 5.40 0.22 2.00
N ASN A 27 5.82 -0.86 1.32
CA ASN A 27 7.06 -0.90 0.58
C ASN A 27 7.07 0.12 -0.56
N MET A 28 5.97 0.23 -1.30
CA MET A 28 5.83 1.13 -2.43
C MET A 28 5.87 2.61 -2.01
N ILE A 29 5.15 2.99 -0.95
CA ILE A 29 5.23 4.34 -0.38
C ILE A 29 6.64 4.62 0.12
N THR A 30 7.26 3.66 0.81
CA THR A 30 8.61 3.82 1.36
C THR A 30 9.64 4.04 0.26
N GLU A 31 9.57 3.27 -0.83
CA GLU A 31 10.42 3.42 -2.00
C GLU A 31 10.18 4.77 -2.72
N ALA A 32 8.91 5.16 -2.91
CA ALA A 32 8.58 6.39 -3.63
C ALA A 32 8.94 7.66 -2.86
N THR A 33 8.78 7.64 -1.53
CA THR A 33 8.91 8.83 -0.69
C THR A 33 10.23 8.92 0.08
N GLY A 34 10.95 7.81 0.23
CA GLY A 34 12.11 7.71 1.12
C GLY A 34 11.76 7.81 2.61
N LYS A 35 10.47 7.71 2.98
CA LYS A 35 10.00 7.77 4.37
C LYS A 35 9.43 6.44 4.79
N ASN A 36 9.61 6.06 6.06
CA ASN A 36 8.94 4.88 6.61
C ASN A 36 7.41 5.09 6.55
N ALA A 37 6.72 4.31 5.71
CA ALA A 37 5.31 4.56 5.44
C ALA A 37 4.39 4.36 6.65
N LEU A 38 4.73 3.41 7.52
CA LEU A 38 3.98 3.15 8.75
C LEU A 38 4.05 4.35 9.70
N LEU A 39 5.26 4.87 9.95
CA LEU A 39 5.45 5.99 10.86
C LEU A 39 4.88 7.29 10.31
N HIS A 40 5.05 7.56 9.01
CA HIS A 40 4.73 8.87 8.43
C HIS A 40 3.31 8.98 7.88
N TYR A 41 2.71 7.90 7.39
CA TYR A 41 1.47 7.97 6.62
C TYR A 41 0.34 7.12 7.19
N ALA A 42 0.58 6.05 7.97
CA ALA A 42 -0.50 5.16 8.41
C ALA A 42 -1.57 5.80 9.32
N PHE A 43 -1.27 6.96 9.90
CA PHE A 43 -2.18 7.73 10.77
C PHE A 43 -2.09 9.24 10.46
N TYR A 44 -1.90 9.59 9.19
CA TYR A 44 -1.70 10.97 8.77
C TYR A 44 -3.03 11.63 8.40
N GLY A 45 -3.32 12.79 9.00
CA GLY A 45 -4.51 13.57 8.69
C GLY A 45 -5.81 12.83 9.04
N CYS A 46 -6.78 12.89 8.15
CA CYS A 46 -8.13 12.34 8.36
C CYS A 46 -8.43 11.09 7.52
N TYR A 47 -7.63 10.83 6.48
CA TYR A 47 -7.86 9.77 5.52
C TYR A 47 -6.74 8.75 5.47
N CYS A 48 -5.48 9.12 5.73
CA CYS A 48 -4.42 8.11 5.70
C CYS A 48 -4.52 7.17 6.89
N GLY A 49 -4.93 5.91 6.63
CA GLY A 49 -5.08 4.86 7.64
C GLY A 49 -6.41 4.12 7.51
N LEU A 50 -7.01 3.76 8.65
CA LEU A 50 -8.34 3.17 8.69
C LEU A 50 -9.40 4.25 8.87
N GLY A 51 -10.39 4.29 7.97
CA GLY A 51 -11.53 5.19 8.06
C GLY A 51 -11.51 6.25 6.96
N GLY A 52 -11.74 7.51 7.32
CA GLY A 52 -11.86 8.62 6.39
C GLY A 52 -13.18 9.38 6.58
N LYS A 53 -13.11 10.64 7.02
CA LYS A 53 -14.28 11.54 7.08
C LYS A 53 -13.84 13.01 7.06
N GLY A 54 -14.77 13.88 6.68
CA GLY A 54 -14.57 15.32 6.72
C GLY A 54 -13.62 15.85 5.66
N GLN A 55 -13.01 17.00 5.94
CA GLN A 55 -12.08 17.63 4.99
C GLN A 55 -10.64 17.14 5.18
N PRO A 56 -9.92 16.76 4.08
CA PRO A 56 -8.50 16.46 4.14
C PRO A 56 -7.69 17.63 4.69
N LYS A 57 -6.71 17.34 5.55
CA LYS A 57 -5.90 18.36 6.24
C LYS A 57 -4.89 19.06 5.35
N ASP A 58 -4.40 18.37 4.32
CA ASP A 58 -3.52 18.93 3.30
C ASP A 58 -3.50 18.04 2.04
N ALA A 59 -2.59 18.35 1.11
CA ALA A 59 -2.42 17.61 -0.13
C ALA A 59 -2.04 16.12 0.08
N SER A 60 -1.29 15.79 1.14
CA SER A 60 -0.92 14.40 1.43
C SER A 60 -2.14 13.62 1.91
N ASP A 61 -2.94 14.23 2.78
CA ASP A 61 -4.20 13.64 3.26
C ASP A 61 -5.22 13.47 2.11
N ARG A 62 -5.25 14.42 1.15
CA ARG A 62 -6.06 14.29 -0.07
C ARG A 62 -5.63 13.11 -0.93
N CYS A 63 -4.33 12.78 -0.99
CA CYS A 63 -3.88 11.57 -1.68
C CYS A 63 -4.51 10.31 -1.09
N CYS A 64 -4.61 10.23 0.24
CA CYS A 64 -5.20 9.09 0.93
C CYS A 64 -6.71 9.03 0.72
N GLN A 65 -7.41 10.17 0.71
CA GLN A 65 -8.85 10.19 0.36
C GLN A 65 -9.13 9.63 -1.05
N LEU A 66 -8.27 9.96 -2.02
CA LEU A 66 -8.38 9.42 -3.38
C LEU A 66 -8.08 7.91 -3.41
N HIS A 67 -7.13 7.46 -2.60
CA HIS A 67 -6.81 6.03 -2.45
C HIS A 67 -7.98 5.24 -1.85
N ASP A 68 -8.61 5.75 -0.78
CA ASP A 68 -9.81 5.16 -0.20
C ASP A 68 -10.94 5.07 -1.23
N THR A 69 -11.12 6.12 -2.04
CA THR A 69 -12.11 6.12 -3.14
C THR A 69 -11.80 5.03 -4.16
N CYS A 70 -10.52 4.84 -4.51
CA CYS A 70 -10.07 3.79 -5.42
C CYS A 70 -10.39 2.40 -4.85
N TYR A 71 -10.06 2.16 -3.58
CA TYR A 71 -10.34 0.91 -2.88
C TYR A 71 -11.85 0.62 -2.77
N LEU A 72 -12.66 1.62 -2.45
CA LEU A 72 -14.12 1.50 -2.43
C LEU A 72 -14.69 1.14 -3.80
N GLY A 73 -14.15 1.74 -4.87
CA GLY A 73 -14.49 1.38 -6.24
C GLY A 73 -14.19 -0.09 -6.53
N LEU A 74 -13.03 -0.60 -6.13
CA LEU A 74 -12.66 -2.00 -6.33
C LEU A 74 -13.52 -2.99 -5.53
N LEU A 75 -13.94 -2.62 -4.33
CA LEU A 75 -14.86 -3.43 -3.54
C LEU A 75 -16.21 -3.63 -4.24
N SER A 76 -16.69 -2.65 -5.03
CA SER A 76 -17.92 -2.81 -5.83
C SER A 76 -17.81 -3.89 -6.92
N TYR A 77 -16.58 -4.27 -7.30
CA TYR A 77 -16.29 -5.36 -8.22
C TYR A 77 -15.81 -6.62 -7.48
N ASN A 78 -16.06 -6.72 -6.18
CA ASN A 78 -15.66 -7.84 -5.33
C ASN A 78 -14.12 -8.05 -5.25
N CYS A 79 -13.33 -7.00 -5.50
CA CYS A 79 -11.90 -7.00 -5.29
C CYS A 79 -11.58 -6.37 -3.92
N ASP A 80 -11.18 -7.19 -2.95
CA ASP A 80 -10.66 -6.68 -1.67
C ASP A 80 -9.19 -6.26 -1.83
N ALA A 81 -9.00 -5.01 -2.29
CA ALA A 81 -7.68 -4.44 -2.52
C ALA A 81 -6.78 -4.47 -1.28
N LYS A 82 -7.33 -4.49 -0.05
CA LYS A 82 -6.56 -4.60 1.21
C LYS A 82 -5.96 -6.00 1.42
N LYS A 83 -6.47 -7.02 0.73
CA LYS A 83 -5.95 -8.40 0.79
C LYS A 83 -5.31 -8.85 -0.52
N GLN A 84 -5.63 -8.19 -1.62
CA GLN A 84 -5.16 -8.54 -2.95
C GLN A 84 -3.64 -8.40 -3.08
N SER A 85 -2.94 -9.52 -3.22
CA SER A 85 -1.52 -9.49 -3.60
C SER A 85 -1.37 -9.13 -5.08
N TYR A 86 -0.32 -8.40 -5.43
CA TYR A 86 -0.01 -8.00 -6.80
C TYR A 86 1.49 -7.98 -7.08
N HIS A 87 1.91 -7.73 -8.32
CA HIS A 87 3.32 -7.59 -8.68
C HIS A 87 3.63 -6.21 -9.22
N TYR A 88 4.72 -5.60 -8.75
CA TYR A 88 5.23 -4.32 -9.27
C TYR A 88 6.76 -4.38 -9.47
N LYS A 89 7.28 -3.46 -10.28
CA LYS A 89 8.72 -3.18 -10.37
C LYS A 89 9.00 -1.81 -9.77
N GLY A 90 9.94 -1.76 -8.83
CA GLY A 90 10.52 -0.50 -8.37
C GLY A 90 11.44 0.09 -9.43
N HIS A 91 11.31 1.38 -9.72
CA HIS A 91 12.20 2.12 -10.62
C HIS A 91 12.56 3.47 -9.99
N HIS A 92 13.58 3.52 -9.14
CA HIS A 92 14.07 4.75 -8.50
C HIS A 92 12.95 5.63 -7.89
N GLY A 93 12.02 5.00 -7.16
CA GLY A 93 10.88 5.68 -6.56
C GLY A 93 9.77 6.05 -7.56
N SER A 94 9.74 5.43 -8.73
CA SER A 94 8.62 5.42 -9.67
C SER A 94 8.17 3.97 -9.91
N PRO A 95 7.40 3.39 -8.99
CA PRO A 95 6.94 2.01 -9.13
C PRO A 95 6.07 1.85 -10.38
N SER A 96 6.10 0.68 -11.00
CA SER A 96 5.24 0.31 -12.13
C SER A 96 4.55 -1.03 -11.89
N CYS A 97 3.24 -1.09 -12.13
CA CYS A 97 2.47 -2.31 -11.95
C CYS A 97 2.73 -3.30 -13.09
N ARG A 98 2.83 -4.57 -12.77
CA ARG A 98 2.94 -5.63 -13.78
C ARG A 98 1.54 -6.06 -14.23
N LYS A 99 1.48 -6.68 -15.41
CA LYS A 99 0.28 -7.38 -15.88
C LYS A 99 0.00 -8.54 -14.92
N ASP A 100 -1.22 -8.60 -14.41
CA ASP A 100 -1.69 -9.57 -13.43
C ASP A 100 -3.20 -9.80 -13.67
N SER A 101 -3.87 -10.52 -12.78
CA SER A 101 -5.33 -10.54 -12.72
C SER A 101 -5.90 -9.12 -12.62
N TRP A 102 -7.15 -8.95 -13.05
CA TRP A 102 -7.80 -7.65 -13.06
C TRP A 102 -7.83 -6.98 -11.68
N CYS A 103 -8.20 -7.72 -10.62
CA CYS A 103 -8.15 -7.22 -9.25
C CYS A 103 -6.74 -6.83 -8.80
N ALA A 104 -5.74 -7.67 -9.09
CA ALA A 104 -4.34 -7.41 -8.70
C ALA A 104 -3.78 -6.18 -9.41
N GLN A 105 -4.02 -6.05 -10.71
CA GLN A 105 -3.52 -4.93 -11.49
C GLN A 105 -4.14 -3.60 -11.02
N LEU A 106 -5.46 -3.56 -10.79
CA LEU A 106 -6.09 -2.32 -10.32
C LEU A 106 -5.74 -1.97 -8.88
N SER A 107 -5.61 -2.97 -7.99
CA SER A 107 -5.15 -2.74 -6.61
C SER A 107 -3.74 -2.12 -6.60
N CYS A 108 -2.86 -2.66 -7.45
CA CYS A 108 -1.53 -2.08 -7.65
C CYS A 108 -1.58 -0.64 -8.16
N GLU A 109 -2.45 -0.32 -9.13
CA GLU A 109 -2.54 1.05 -9.66
C GLU A 109 -3.13 2.04 -8.66
N CYS A 110 -4.04 1.62 -7.77
CA CYS A 110 -4.47 2.43 -6.63
C CYS A 110 -3.27 2.77 -5.72
N ASP A 111 -2.48 1.76 -5.34
CA ASP A 111 -1.33 1.92 -4.45
C ASP A 111 -0.21 2.74 -5.08
N ARG A 112 0.06 2.51 -6.37
CA ARG A 112 1.01 3.28 -7.17
C ARG A 112 0.61 4.74 -7.27
N SER A 113 -0.66 5.02 -7.49
CA SER A 113 -1.20 6.37 -7.54
C SER A 113 -1.02 7.08 -6.20
N LEU A 114 -1.31 6.40 -5.09
CA LEU A 114 -1.06 6.91 -3.74
C LEU A 114 0.42 7.23 -3.51
N ALA A 115 1.31 6.26 -3.77
CA ALA A 115 2.76 6.42 -3.57
C ALA A 115 3.33 7.61 -4.37
N LEU A 116 2.94 7.74 -5.64
CA LEU A 116 3.37 8.86 -6.49
C LEU A 116 2.73 10.20 -6.08
N CYS A 117 1.49 10.19 -5.58
CA CYS A 117 0.85 11.39 -5.03
C CYS A 117 1.61 11.87 -3.78
N LEU A 118 1.86 10.98 -2.82
CA LEU A 118 2.62 11.30 -1.60
C LEU A 118 4.04 11.77 -1.91
N LYS A 119 4.70 11.18 -2.93
CA LYS A 119 6.02 11.64 -3.40
C LYS A 119 6.00 13.12 -3.83
N ARG A 120 4.94 13.55 -4.52
CA ARG A 120 4.79 14.95 -4.98
C ARG A 120 4.51 15.91 -3.82
N THR A 121 3.88 15.44 -2.74
CA THR A 121 3.50 16.28 -1.60
C THR A 121 4.53 16.33 -0.47
N ILE A 122 5.69 15.66 -0.61
CA ILE A 122 6.75 15.62 0.43
C ILE A 122 7.12 17.02 0.93
N ARG A 123 7.25 18.00 0.02
CA ARG A 123 7.63 19.38 0.38
C ARG A 123 6.60 20.09 1.24
N SER A 124 5.33 19.73 1.10
CA SER A 124 4.20 20.28 1.87
C SER A 124 3.79 19.40 3.06
N TYR A 125 4.49 18.30 3.33
CA TYR A 125 4.20 17.42 4.46
C TYR A 125 4.31 18.18 5.79
N ARG A 126 3.31 18.02 6.66
CA ARG A 126 3.23 18.70 7.95
C ARG A 126 3.23 17.68 9.09
N LYS A 127 4.32 17.65 9.88
CA LYS A 127 4.46 16.75 11.04
C LYS A 127 3.29 16.82 12.03
N ARG A 128 2.62 17.97 12.17
CA ARG A 128 1.46 18.14 13.06
C ARG A 128 0.25 17.27 12.69
N TYR A 129 0.20 16.75 11.47
CA TYR A 129 -0.86 15.85 11.02
C TYR A 129 -0.43 14.38 11.08
N GLN A 130 0.79 14.07 11.49
CA GLN A 130 1.21 12.71 11.79
C GLN A 130 0.57 12.27 13.11
N PHE A 131 -0.03 11.07 13.14
CA PHE A 131 -0.83 10.57 14.27
C PHE A 131 -2.01 11.50 14.62
N TYR A 132 -2.65 12.08 13.60
CA TYR A 132 -3.73 13.03 13.82
C TYR A 132 -5.00 12.30 14.32
N PRO A 133 -5.66 12.77 15.39
CA PRO A 133 -6.82 12.07 15.93
C PRO A 133 -8.06 12.16 15.03
N ASN A 134 -8.56 11.01 14.56
CA ASN A 134 -9.72 10.93 13.65
C ASN A 134 -11.02 11.58 14.19
N TYR A 135 -11.17 11.72 15.51
CA TYR A 135 -12.34 12.40 16.08
C TYR A 135 -12.35 13.92 15.82
N LEU A 136 -11.21 14.52 15.46
CA LEU A 136 -11.08 15.93 15.07
C LEU A 136 -11.38 16.16 13.57
N CYS A 137 -11.68 15.09 12.83
CA CYS A 137 -12.06 15.16 11.43
C CYS A 137 -13.54 15.49 11.30
N LYS A 138 -13.83 16.59 10.60
CA LYS A 138 -15.14 17.20 10.38
C LYS A 138 -15.30 17.54 8.92
#